data_AF-A0A957CB90-F1
#
_entry.id   AF-A0A957CB90-F1
#
_cell.length_a   1.000
_cell.length_b   1.000
_cell.length_c   1.000
_cell.angle_alpha   90.00
_cell.angle_beta   90.00
_cell.angle_gamma   90.00
#
_symmetry.space_group_name_H-M   'P 1'
#
loop_
_entity.id
_entity.type
_entity.pdbx_description
1 polymer ?
#
loop_
_entity_poly.entity_id
_entity_poly.type
_entity_poly.pdbx_seq_one_letter_code
_entity_poly.pdbx_strand_id
1 'polypeptide(L)' 'MDSFLSPQTLLSAYCQGVFPMAHEDGRIYWYDPDPRAIIPLDRFHISHSLRRTIRQQQFDIRVDSAFTAV' A
#
# COMPACT_ATOMS: atom_id res chain seq x y z
N MET A 1 -25.86 -8.49 -0.86
CA MET A 1 -24.65 -8.07 -0.12
C MET A 1 -23.60 -7.77 -1.17
N ASP A 2 -23.14 -6.53 -1.24
CA ASP A 2 -22.28 -6.07 -2.34
C ASP A 2 -21.01 -6.91 -2.43
N SER A 3 -20.98 -7.80 -3.41
CA SER A 3 -19.89 -8.75 -3.66
C SER A 3 -18.59 -8.07 -4.12
N PHE A 4 -18.69 -6.78 -4.47
CA PHE A 4 -17.65 -6.02 -5.13
C PHE A 4 -16.39 -5.86 -4.26
N LEU A 5 -16.50 -5.61 -2.95
CA LEU A 5 -15.37 -5.52 -2.02
C LEU A 5 -15.42 -6.56 -0.89
N SER A 6 -15.94 -7.75 -1.19
CA SER A 6 -15.84 -8.84 -0.21
C SER A 6 -14.36 -9.18 0.08
N PRO A 7 -14.02 -9.65 1.29
CA PRO A 7 -12.65 -10.09 1.59
C PRO A 7 -12.13 -11.14 0.60
N GLN A 8 -12.98 -12.05 0.15
CA GLN A 8 -12.65 -13.07 -0.84
C GLN A 8 -12.32 -12.46 -2.20
N THR A 9 -13.10 -11.47 -2.64
CA THR A 9 -12.85 -10.74 -3.90
C THR A 9 -11.53 -9.98 -3.83
N LEU A 10 -11.28 -9.28 -2.72
CA LEU A 10 -10.05 -8.52 -2.50
C LEU A 10 -8.82 -9.43 -2.54
N LEU A 11 -8.83 -10.52 -1.76
CA LEU A 11 -7.71 -11.47 -1.74
C LEU A 11 -7.44 -12.04 -3.13
N SER A 12 -8.49 -12.47 -3.84
CA SER A 12 -8.36 -13.00 -5.19
C SER A 12 -7.77 -11.99 -6.18
N ALA A 13 -8.24 -10.73 -6.13
CA ALA A 13 -7.75 -9.66 -6.98
C ALA A 13 -6.27 -9.33 -6.71
N TYR A 14 -5.88 -9.15 -5.45
CA TYR A 14 -4.49 -8.88 -5.07
C TYR A 14 -3.54 -10.00 -5.50
N CYS A 15 -3.97 -11.27 -5.38
CA CYS A 15 -3.19 -12.42 -5.87
C CYS A 15 -3.00 -12.41 -7.40
N GLN A 16 -3.91 -11.80 -8.15
CA GLN A 16 -3.83 -11.65 -9.61
C GLN A 16 -3.13 -10.35 -10.04
N GLY A 17 -2.61 -9.56 -9.08
CA GLY A 17 -2.00 -8.26 -9.37
C GLY A 17 -3.01 -7.11 -9.50
N VAL A 18 -4.30 -7.35 -9.30
CA VAL A 18 -5.36 -6.36 -9.46
C VAL A 18 -5.68 -5.69 -8.11
N PHE A 19 -5.87 -4.37 -8.09
CA PHE A 19 -6.22 -3.64 -6.86
C PHE A 19 -7.39 -2.66 -7.08
N PRO A 20 -8.22 -2.41 -6.07
CA PRO A 20 -9.32 -1.45 -6.19
C PRO A 20 -8.82 -0.04 -5.89
N MET A 21 -9.31 0.95 -6.63
CA MET A 21 -9.06 2.36 -6.32
C MET A 21 -10.30 3.19 -6.67
N ALA A 22 -10.60 4.18 -5.83
CA ALA A 22 -11.72 5.10 -6.06
C ALA A 22 -11.30 6.26 -6.96
N HIS A 23 -12.20 6.68 -7.85
CA HIS A 23 -12.07 7.92 -8.59
C HIS A 23 -12.74 9.09 -7.83
N GLU A 24 -12.55 10.31 -8.35
CA GLU A 24 -13.16 11.54 -7.82
C GLU A 24 -14.70 11.48 -7.73
N ASP A 25 -15.33 10.63 -8.55
CA ASP A 25 -16.79 10.38 -8.54
C ASP A 25 -17.25 9.47 -7.38
N GLY A 26 -16.33 9.01 -6.54
CA GLY A 26 -16.59 8.11 -5.42
C GLY A 26 -16.82 6.65 -5.83
N ARG A 27 -16.69 6.31 -7.12
CA ARG A 27 -16.84 4.95 -7.61
C ARG A 27 -15.50 4.23 -7.60
N ILE A 28 -15.56 2.94 -7.30
CA ILE A 28 -14.38 2.07 -7.19
C ILE A 28 -14.25 1.26 -8.47
N TYR A 29 -13.03 1.21 -8.98
CA TYR A 29 -12.65 0.46 -10.17
C TYR A 29 -11.49 -0.47 -9.82
N TRP A 30 -11.35 -1.55 -10.58
CA TRP A 30 -10.24 -2.48 -10.48
C TRP A 30 -9.14 -2.10 -11.46
N TYR A 31 -7.89 -2.08 -11.00
CA TYR A 31 -6.73 -1.64 -11.78
C TYR A 31 -5.71 -2.76 -11.94
N ASP A 32 -5.25 -2.90 -13.18
CA ASP A 32 -4.12 -3.72 -13.58
C ASP A 32 -3.20 -2.90 -14.50
N PRO A 33 -2.38 -1.99 -13.94
CA PRO A 33 -1.55 -1.09 -14.73
C PRO A 33 -0.36 -1.81 -15.35
N ASP A 34 -0.14 -1.51 -16.64
CA ASP A 34 1.04 -1.89 -17.41
C ASP A 34 1.68 -0.61 -18.00
N PRO A 35 2.90 -0.22 -17.58
CA PRO A 35 3.79 -0.93 -16.65
C PRO A 35 3.37 -0.81 -15.18
N ARG A 36 3.65 -1.87 -14.40
CA ARG A 36 3.43 -1.89 -12.95
C ARG A 36 4.58 -1.20 -12.20
N ALA A 37 4.25 -0.21 -11.38
CA ALA A 37 5.22 0.39 -10.47
C ALA A 37 5.61 -0.59 -9.33
N ILE A 38 6.90 -0.80 -9.13
CA ILE A 38 7.47 -1.62 -8.05
C ILE A 38 8.57 -0.86 -7.31
N ILE A 39 8.81 -1.21 -6.05
CA ILE A 39 9.93 -0.70 -5.24
C ILE A 39 10.84 -1.88 -4.90
N PRO A 40 11.98 -2.05 -5.62
CA PRO A 40 12.96 -3.06 -5.26
C PRO A 40 13.58 -2.74 -3.90
N LEU A 41 13.38 -3.63 -2.91
CA LEU A 41 13.82 -3.39 -1.54
C LEU A 41 15.35 -3.44 -1.39
N ASP A 42 16.04 -4.18 -2.25
CA ASP A 42 17.50 -4.27 -2.33
C ASP A 42 18.15 -2.98 -2.88
N ARG A 43 17.38 -2.12 -3.55
CA ARG A 43 17.85 -0.88 -4.18
C ARG A 43 17.13 0.36 -3.68
N PHE A 44 16.45 0.26 -2.53
CA PHE A 44 15.74 1.39 -1.96
C PHE A 44 16.71 2.54 -1.62
N HIS A 45 16.46 3.72 -2.19
CA HIS A 45 17.30 4.89 -1.98
C HIS A 45 16.93 5.61 -0.68
N ILE A 46 17.79 5.54 0.33
CA ILE A 46 17.68 6.34 1.55
C ILE A 46 18.53 7.60 1.39
N SER A 47 17.88 8.76 1.33
CA SER A 47 18.55 10.06 1.25
C SER A 47 19.41 10.34 2.49
N HIS A 48 20.41 11.20 2.36
CA HIS A 48 21.31 11.53 3.47
C HIS A 48 20.58 12.14 4.67
N SER A 49 19.58 13.01 4.43
CA SER A 49 18.76 13.60 5.48
C SER A 49 17.92 12.54 6.20
N LEU A 50 17.26 11.63 5.47
CA LEU A 50 16.49 10.54 6.06
C LEU A 50 17.37 9.62 6.91
N ARG A 51 18.58 9.26 6.44
CA ARG A 51 19.55 8.50 7.24
C ARG A 51 19.88 9.20 8.55
N ARG A 52 20.04 10.53 8.53
CA ARG A 52 20.31 11.31 9.75
C ARG A 52 19.12 11.24 10.72
N THR A 53 17.89 11.42 10.22
CA THR A 53 16.66 11.34 11.03
C THR A 53 16.50 9.96 11.67
N ILE A 54 16.68 8.87 10.90
CA ILE A 54 16.59 7.50 11.42
C ILE A 54 17.57 7.27 12.57
N ARG A 55 18.82 7.73 12.43
CA ARG A 55 19.85 7.59 13.49
C ARG A 55 19.52 8.34 14.79
N GLN A 56 18.63 9.33 14.75
CA GLN A 56 18.21 10.06 15.96
C GLN A 56 17.19 9.28 16.79
N GLN A 57 16.62 8.18 16.26
CA GLN A 57 15.68 7.31 16.98
C GLN A 57 14.50 8.07 17.63
N GLN A 58 14.02 9.12 16.96
CA GLN A 58 12.92 9.95 17.47
C GLN A 58 11.54 9.29 17.33
N PHE A 59 11.45 8.24 16.53
CA PHE A 59 10.21 7.53 16.24
C PHE A 59 10.31 6.08 16.72
N ASP A 60 9.23 5.59 17.31
CA ASP A 60 9.05 4.18 17.62
C ASP A 60 8.28 3.50 16.46
N ILE A 61 8.80 2.40 15.95
CA ILE A 61 8.22 1.67 14.82
C ILE A 61 7.48 0.46 15.38
N ARG A 62 6.18 0.39 15.14
CA ARG A 62 5.32 -0.72 15.55
C ARG A 62 4.57 -1.27 14.35
N VAL A 63 4.26 -2.57 14.40
CA VAL A 63 3.54 -3.30 13.36
C VAL A 63 2.20 -3.76 13.95
N ASP A 64 1.12 -3.61 13.19
CA ASP A 64 -0.25 -4.03 13.54
C ASP A 64 -0.79 -3.47 14.87
N SER A 65 -0.25 -2.36 15.36
CA SER A 65 -0.62 -1.83 16.68
C SER A 65 -1.88 -0.95 16.69
N ALA A 66 -2.29 -0.40 15.55
CA ALA A 66 -3.41 0.54 15.46
C ALA A 66 -3.99 0.67 14.03
N PHE A 67 -4.37 -0.45 13.40
CA PHE A 67 -4.80 -0.47 11.98
C PHE A 67 -5.89 0.55 11.63
N THR A 68 -6.92 0.71 12.47
CA THR A 68 -8.02 1.66 12.21
C THR A 68 -7.62 3.14 12.27
N ALA A 69 -6.50 3.47 12.93
CA ALA A 69 -6.06 4.84 13.15
C ALA A 69 -5.11 5.37 12.06
N VAL A 70 -4.70 4.50 11.12
CA VAL A 70 -3.78 4.79 10.00
C VAL A 70 -4.53 4.68 8.69
#